data_AF-A0A7X6UP11-F1
#
_entry.id   AF-A0A7X6UP11-F1
#
_cell.length_a   1.000
_cell.length_b   1.000
_cell.length_c   1.000
_cell.angle_alpha   90.00
_cell.angle_beta   90.00
_cell.angle_gamma   90.00
#
_symmetry.space_group_name_H-M   'P 1'
#
loop_
_entity.id
_entity.type
_entity.pdbx_description
1 polymer ?
#
loop_
_entity_poly.entity_id
_entity_poly.type
_entity_poly.pdbx_seq_one_letter_code
_entity_poly.pdbx_strand_id
1 'polypeptide(L)'
;TSGILSSYLNFGTPGRGWDFRSPGRGDVKFEEVIRALNVIKYRGPLSVEWKDAAMDREHGAAEACEFVKAIDFPSSDRVIDEAFTKK
;
A
#
# COMPACT_ATOMS: atom_id res chain seq x y z
N THR A 1 -0.38 6.99 -27.60
CA THR A 1 0.61 6.49 -26.62
C THR A 1 0.62 7.42 -25.43
N SER A 2 0.43 6.90 -24.22
CA SER A 2 0.63 7.65 -22.97
C SER A 2 2.05 7.41 -22.46
N GLY A 3 2.66 8.41 -21.82
CA GLY A 3 4.06 8.36 -21.35
C GLY A 3 4.18 8.65 -19.85
N ILE A 4 5.32 8.30 -19.25
CA ILE A 4 5.55 8.39 -17.80
C ILE A 4 5.43 9.81 -17.23
N LEU A 5 5.69 10.83 -18.05
CA LEU A 5 5.57 12.25 -17.66
C LEU A 5 4.13 12.77 -17.68
N SER A 6 3.18 12.02 -18.25
CA SER A 6 1.75 12.35 -18.27
C SER A 6 1.40 13.75 -18.84
N SER A 7 2.26 14.27 -19.73
CA SER A 7 1.99 15.38 -20.65
C SER A 7 1.41 16.67 -20.04
N TYR A 8 1.78 17.01 -18.79
CA TYR A 8 1.23 18.16 -18.05
C TYR A 8 -0.30 18.14 -17.91
N LEU A 9 -0.94 16.98 -18.08
CA LEU A 9 -2.37 16.84 -17.85
C LEU A 9 -2.66 17.01 -16.35
N ASN A 10 -3.90 17.38 -16.02
CA ASN A 10 -4.37 17.33 -14.63
C ASN A 10 -4.51 15.87 -14.16
N PHE A 11 -4.55 15.65 -12.85
CA PHE A 11 -4.93 14.35 -12.30
C PHE A 11 -6.39 14.02 -12.66
N GLY A 12 -6.67 12.75 -12.93
CA GLY A 12 -7.95 12.24 -13.42
C GLY A 12 -8.18 12.40 -14.92
N THR A 13 -7.36 13.18 -15.65
CA THR A 13 -7.54 13.36 -17.09
C THR A 13 -7.19 12.09 -17.86
N PRO A 14 -8.07 11.57 -18.74
CA PRO A 14 -7.74 10.45 -19.61
C PRO A 14 -6.50 10.73 -20.47
N GLY A 15 -5.64 9.73 -20.64
CA GLY A 15 -4.41 9.83 -21.45
C GLY A 15 -3.12 10.02 -20.65
N ARG A 16 -3.18 10.15 -19.32
CA ARG A 16 -2.00 10.03 -18.45
C ARG A 16 -1.38 8.63 -18.55
N GLY A 17 -0.07 8.54 -18.31
CA GLY A 17 0.62 7.24 -18.19
C GLY A 17 0.37 6.56 -16.85
N TRP A 18 0.09 7.35 -15.81
CA TRP A 18 -0.25 6.90 -14.46
C TRP A 18 -1.05 7.98 -13.73
N ASP A 19 -1.74 7.58 -12.66
CA ASP A 19 -2.45 8.50 -11.77
C ASP A 19 -2.39 8.02 -10.32
N PHE A 20 -2.74 8.89 -9.38
CA PHE A 20 -2.92 8.47 -7.99
C PHE A 20 -4.16 7.58 -7.85
N ARG A 21 -4.03 6.52 -7.05
CA ARG A 21 -5.09 5.55 -6.75
C ARG A 21 -5.19 5.35 -5.25
N SER A 22 -6.41 5.09 -4.78
CA SER A 22 -6.63 4.65 -3.39
C SER A 22 -5.75 3.41 -3.09
N PRO A 23 -5.16 3.30 -1.88
CA PRO A 23 -4.43 2.10 -1.46
C PRO A 23 -5.19 0.80 -1.76
N GLY A 24 -4.47 -0.20 -2.31
CA GLY A 24 -5.06 -1.46 -2.76
C GLY A 24 -5.67 -1.45 -4.17
N ARG A 25 -5.75 -0.29 -4.85
CA ARG A 25 -6.33 -0.16 -6.20
C ARG A 25 -5.34 0.28 -7.29
N GLY A 26 -4.06 0.35 -6.95
CA GLY A 26 -2.97 0.66 -7.88
C GLY A 26 -1.93 -0.44 -7.93
N ASP A 27 -0.76 -0.12 -8.49
CA ASP A 27 0.29 -1.12 -8.78
C ASP A 27 1.30 -1.32 -7.64
N VAL A 28 1.12 -0.63 -6.50
CA VAL A 28 2.03 -0.73 -5.36
C VAL A 28 1.86 -2.09 -4.66
N LYS A 29 2.97 -2.81 -4.49
CA LYS A 29 3.03 -4.08 -3.76
C LYS A 29 3.11 -3.87 -2.25
N PHE A 30 1.98 -3.50 -1.63
CA PHE A 30 1.96 -3.14 -0.20
C PHE A 30 2.40 -4.27 0.75
N GLU A 31 2.12 -5.53 0.44
CA GLU A 31 2.60 -6.69 1.22
C GLU A 31 4.12 -6.68 1.37
N GLU A 32 4.86 -6.39 0.30
CA GLU A 32 6.32 -6.31 0.30
C GLU A 32 6.81 -5.14 1.15
N VAL A 33 6.07 -4.02 1.16
CA VAL A 33 6.37 -2.86 2.00
C VAL A 33 6.21 -3.23 3.48
N ILE A 34 5.11 -3.86 3.88
CA ILE A 34 4.89 -4.30 5.27
C ILE A 34 5.99 -5.27 5.71
N ARG A 35 6.36 -6.23 4.86
CA ARG A 35 7.47 -7.17 5.15
C ARG A 35 8.80 -6.45 5.32
N ALA A 36 9.10 -5.46 4.48
CA ALA A 36 10.31 -4.66 4.62
C ALA A 36 10.32 -3.84 5.93
N LEU A 37 9.20 -3.24 6.31
CA LEU A 37 9.04 -2.53 7.59
C LEU A 37 9.24 -3.45 8.79
N ASN A 38 8.70 -4.67 8.70
CA ASN A 38 8.88 -5.72 9.69
C ASN A 38 10.36 -6.13 9.83
N VAL A 39 11.09 -6.30 8.72
CA VAL A 39 12.53 -6.64 8.71
C VAL A 39 13.36 -5.59 9.45
N ILE A 40 13.09 -4.30 9.22
CA ILE A 40 13.81 -3.20 9.89
C ILE A 40 13.27 -2.89 11.30
N LYS A 41 12.28 -3.65 11.78
CA LYS A 41 11.63 -3.46 13.08
C LYS A 41 11.05 -2.05 13.25
N TYR A 42 10.43 -1.52 12.20
CA TYR A 42 9.70 -0.26 12.31
C TYR A 42 8.52 -0.44 13.30
N ARG A 43 8.34 0.56 14.17
CA ARG A 43 7.31 0.57 15.24
C ARG A 43 6.51 1.88 15.27
N GLY A 44 6.74 2.77 14.30
CA GLY A 44 5.97 4.00 14.18
C GLY A 44 4.59 3.75 13.55
N PRO A 45 3.73 4.78 13.50
CA PRO A 45 2.42 4.67 12.87
C PRO A 45 2.52 4.56 11.34
N LEU A 46 1.63 3.77 10.73
CA LEU A 46 1.39 3.79 9.30
C LEU A 46 0.39 4.89 8.96
N SER A 47 0.84 5.94 8.29
CA SER A 47 -0.04 7.04 7.85
C SER A 47 -0.63 6.75 6.47
N VAL A 48 -1.86 7.21 6.24
CA VAL A 48 -2.55 7.13 4.94
C VAL A 48 -2.68 8.52 4.34
N GLU A 49 -1.95 8.77 3.26
CA GLU A 49 -2.17 9.93 2.40
C GLU A 49 -3.10 9.52 1.26
N TRP A 50 -4.37 9.95 1.33
CA TRP A 50 -5.37 9.53 0.35
C TRP A 50 -5.49 10.49 -0.83
N LYS A 51 -5.39 9.94 -2.06
CA LYS A 51 -5.63 10.65 -3.34
C LYS A 51 -6.14 9.69 -4.40
N ASP A 52 -7.32 9.95 -4.94
CA ASP A 52 -7.83 9.33 -6.16
C ASP A 52 -8.85 10.28 -6.81
N ALA A 53 -8.57 10.75 -8.03
CA ALA A 53 -9.43 11.72 -8.71
C ALA A 53 -10.76 11.12 -9.20
N ALA A 54 -10.89 9.79 -9.21
CA ALA A 54 -12.06 9.08 -9.70
C ALA A 54 -12.91 8.48 -8.57
N MET A 55 -12.65 8.83 -7.31
CA MET A 55 -13.32 8.27 -6.15
C MET A 55 -13.78 9.37 -5.19
N ASP A 56 -14.88 9.13 -4.49
CA ASP A 56 -15.30 10.00 -3.39
C ASP A 56 -14.26 9.99 -2.25
N ARG A 57 -14.01 11.16 -1.67
CA ARG A 57 -12.93 11.35 -0.70
C ARG A 57 -13.18 10.59 0.60
N GLU A 58 -14.38 10.65 1.16
CA GLU A 58 -14.66 10.08 2.46
C GLU A 58 -14.75 8.56 2.37
N HIS A 59 -15.42 8.06 1.33
CA HIS A 59 -15.46 6.65 1.01
C HIS A 59 -14.05 6.08 0.82
N GLY A 60 -13.24 6.72 -0.04
CA GLY A 60 -11.91 6.24 -0.34
C GLY A 60 -10.96 6.32 0.87
N ALA A 61 -11.05 7.38 1.69
CA ALA A 61 -10.23 7.50 2.89
C ALA A 61 -10.57 6.41 3.93
N ALA A 62 -11.85 6.09 4.11
CA ALA A 62 -12.28 5.00 4.98
C ALA A 62 -11.78 3.65 4.47
N GLU A 63 -12.02 3.34 3.20
CA GLU A 63 -11.56 2.10 2.56
C GLU A 63 -10.04 1.94 2.63
N ALA A 64 -9.28 3.01 2.37
CA ALA A 64 -7.83 3.00 2.44
C ALA A 64 -7.30 2.71 3.84
N CYS A 65 -7.96 3.27 4.87
CA CYS A 65 -7.62 3.01 6.26
C CYS A 65 -7.89 1.54 6.64
N GLU A 66 -9.02 1.00 6.19
CA GLU A 66 -9.35 -0.42 6.38
C GLU A 66 -8.35 -1.34 5.68
N PHE A 67 -8.00 -1.02 4.43
CA PHE A 67 -7.00 -1.77 3.67
C PHE A 67 -5.65 -1.82 4.40
N VAL A 68 -5.13 -0.67 4.82
CA VAL A 68 -3.82 -0.61 5.50
C VAL A 68 -3.84 -1.39 6.82
N LYS A 69 -4.93 -1.31 7.59
CA LYS A 69 -5.09 -2.13 8.81
C LYS A 69 -5.16 -3.63 8.52
N ALA A 70 -5.77 -4.02 7.41
CA ALA A 70 -5.91 -5.43 7.05
C ALA A 70 -4.58 -6.07 6.64
N ILE A 71 -3.67 -5.30 6.05
CA ILE A 71 -2.35 -5.79 5.62
C ILE A 71 -1.25 -5.56 6.66
N ASP A 72 -1.49 -4.78 7.72
CA ASP A 72 -0.52 -4.57 8.80
C ASP A 72 -0.57 -5.76 9.77
N PHE A 73 0.42 -6.63 9.69
CA PHE A 73 0.53 -7.84 10.50
C PHE A 73 1.87 -7.92 11.23
N PRO A 74 1.89 -8.54 12.43
CA PRO A 74 3.12 -8.71 13.19
C PRO A 74 4.07 -9.70 12.49
N SER A 75 5.35 -9.40 12.51
CA SER A 75 6.40 -10.37 12.16
C SER A 75 6.47 -11.52 13.17
N SER A 76 6.83 -12.72 12.71
CA SER A 76 7.19 -13.82 13.62
C SER A 76 8.50 -13.52 14.33
N ASP A 77 8.54 -13.73 15.64
CA ASP A 77 9.76 -13.68 16.46
C ASP A 77 10.48 -15.04 16.56
N ARG A 78 10.01 -16.05 15.82
CA ARG A 78 10.55 -17.42 15.84
C ARG A 78 11.11 -17.83 14.49
N VAL A 79 12.22 -18.55 14.53
CA VAL A 79 12.70 -19.34 13.40
C VAL A 79 11.75 -20.53 13.24
N ILE A 80 11.14 -20.65 12.05
CA ILE A 80 10.09 -21.65 11.78
C ILE A 80 10.62 -23.08 12.04
N ASP A 81 11.85 -23.37 11.65
CA ASP A 81 12.44 -24.71 11.77
C ASP A 81 12.60 -25.16 13.23
N GLU A 82 12.85 -24.24 14.17
CA GLU A 82 12.97 -24.56 15.60
C GLU A 82 11.66 -25.07 16.20
N ALA A 83 10.51 -24.78 15.57
CA ALA A 83 9.21 -25.28 16.03
C ALA A 83 9.03 -26.79 15.79
N PHE A 84 9.81 -27.38 14.88
CA PHE A 84 9.68 -28.79 14.48
C PHE A 84 10.74 -29.71 15.11
N THR A 85 11.69 -29.17 15.88
CA THR A 85 12.81 -29.93 16.46
C THR A 85 12.47 -30.65 17.78
N LYS A 86 11.20 -30.73 18.19
CA LYS A 86 10.80 -31.54 19.35
C LYS A 86 10.65 -33.01 18.97
N LYS A 87 11.57 -33.84 19.48
CA LYS A 87 11.44 -35.30 19.57
C LYS A 87 10.31 -35.71 20.51
#